data_AF-A0A932RCX5-F1
#
_entry.id   AF-A0A932RCX5-F1
#
_cell.length_a   1.000
_cell.length_b   1.000
_cell.length_c   1.000
_cell.angle_alpha   90.00
_cell.angle_beta   90.00
_cell.angle_gamma   90.00
#
_symmetry.space_group_name_H-M   'P 1'
#
loop_
_entity.id
_entity.type
_entity.pdbx_description
1 polymer ?
#
loop_
_entity_poly.entity_id
_entity_poly.type
_entity_poly.pdbx_seq_one_letter_code
_entity_poly.pdbx_strand_id
1 'polypeptide(L)'
;MGLSSDTTFIESTSKDWVRFQKLATDWRNERGVMSSITQMSMLKPYQSIIGMGEKAIPLILAQLRSEGDDPDQWFWALAAIAQVNPVKPEEQGDFRAMARTWFDWAEEEGYAW
;
A
#
# COMPACT_ATOMS: atom_id res chain seq x y z
N MET A 1 -24.87 -15.67 21.25
CA MET A 1 -23.85 -16.42 20.49
C MET A 1 -23.38 -15.52 19.36
N GLY A 2 -22.23 -14.84 19.50
CA GLY A 2 -21.76 -13.85 18.51
C GLY A 2 -20.24 -13.61 18.51
N LEU A 3 -19.44 -14.52 19.08
CA LEU A 3 -18.00 -14.30 19.29
C LEU A 3 -17.10 -14.97 18.22
N SER A 4 -17.68 -15.70 17.25
CA SER A 4 -16.89 -16.53 16.33
C SER A 4 -16.44 -15.80 15.05
N SER A 5 -17.22 -14.83 14.57
CA SER A 5 -16.91 -14.10 13.33
C SER A 5 -15.85 -13.00 13.57
N ASP A 6 -15.95 -12.27 14.68
CA ASP A 6 -14.99 -11.21 15.03
C ASP A 6 -13.58 -11.76 15.27
N THR A 7 -13.47 -12.91 15.93
CA THR A 7 -12.17 -13.57 16.18
C THR A 7 -11.51 -14.03 14.88
N THR A 8 -12.30 -14.58 13.95
CA THR A 8 -11.78 -15.06 12.65
C THR A 8 -11.33 -13.89 11.77
N PHE A 9 -12.05 -12.77 11.81
CA PHE A 9 -11.72 -11.56 11.06
C PHE A 9 -10.42 -10.91 11.58
N ILE A 10 -10.29 -10.76 12.90
CA ILE A 10 -9.10 -10.18 13.55
C ILE A 10 -7.84 -11.04 13.27
N GLU A 11 -7.96 -12.37 13.31
CA GLU A 11 -6.86 -13.28 12.99
C GLU A 11 -6.41 -13.17 11.52
N SER A 12 -7.35 -12.99 10.59
CA SER A 12 -7.04 -12.81 9.17
C SER A 12 -6.29 -11.50 8.93
N THR A 13 -6.80 -10.38 9.48
CA THR A 13 -6.16 -9.07 9.33
C THR A 13 -4.75 -9.05 9.91
N SER A 14 -4.56 -9.69 11.07
CA SER A 14 -3.23 -9.82 11.69
C SER A 14 -2.25 -10.61 10.81
N LYS A 15 -2.71 -11.71 10.20
CA LYS A 15 -1.89 -12.52 9.28
C LYS A 15 -1.56 -11.75 7.99
N ASP A 16 -2.52 -11.02 7.43
CA ASP A 16 -2.32 -10.20 6.24
C ASP A 16 -1.34 -9.05 6.50
N TRP A 17 -1.41 -8.41 7.68
CA TRP A 17 -0.43 -7.40 8.10
C TRP A 17 0.99 -7.98 8.22
N VAL A 18 1.16 -9.13 8.89
CA VAL A 18 2.46 -9.79 9.02
C VAL A 18 3.03 -10.16 7.64
N ARG A 19 2.19 -10.67 6.74
CA ARG A 19 2.59 -10.97 5.36
C ARG A 19 3.00 -9.71 4.61
N PHE A 20 2.20 -8.65 4.68
CA PHE A 20 2.50 -7.37 4.03
C PHE A 20 3.83 -6.80 4.53
N GLN A 21 4.03 -6.72 5.85
CA GLN A 21 5.25 -6.19 6.45
C GLN A 21 6.50 -6.97 6.03
N LYS A 22 6.41 -8.30 5.96
CA LYS A 22 7.48 -9.14 5.43
C LYS A 22 7.80 -8.78 3.98
N LEU A 23 6.78 -8.71 3.12
CA LEU A 23 6.96 -8.39 1.69
C LEU A 23 7.50 -6.97 1.49
N ALA A 24 7.04 -5.99 2.27
CA ALA A 24 7.53 -4.61 2.22
C ALA A 24 9.01 -4.53 2.64
N THR A 25 9.40 -5.28 3.67
CA THR A 25 10.81 -5.38 4.11
C THR A 25 11.67 -6.04 3.03
N ASP A 26 11.23 -7.17 2.48
CA ASP A 26 11.94 -7.88 1.41
C ASP A 26 12.09 -6.97 0.17
N TRP A 27 11.03 -6.23 -0.20
CA TRP A 27 11.06 -5.28 -1.30
C TRP A 27 12.08 -4.17 -1.08
N ARG A 28 12.12 -3.55 0.11
CA ARG A 28 13.11 -2.49 0.41
C ARG A 28 14.54 -3.02 0.34
N ASN A 29 14.78 -4.22 0.86
CA ASN A 29 16.10 -4.87 0.80
C ASN A 29 16.52 -5.18 -0.64
N GLU A 30 15.60 -5.69 -1.47
CA GLU A 30 15.89 -6.08 -2.85
C GLU A 30 16.04 -4.86 -3.77
N ARG A 31 15.19 -3.83 -3.60
CA ARG A 31 15.27 -2.61 -4.42
C ARG A 31 16.52 -1.79 -4.16
N GLY A 32 17.06 -1.82 -2.93
CA GLY A 32 18.25 -1.04 -2.55
C GLY A 32 18.16 0.42 -3.01
N VAL A 33 19.16 0.86 -3.78
CA VAL A 33 19.27 2.24 -4.31
C VAL A 33 18.74 2.41 -5.74
N MET A 34 17.92 1.49 -6.23
CA MET A 34 17.32 1.59 -7.57
C MET A 34 16.50 2.87 -7.72
N SER A 35 16.67 3.56 -8.85
CA SER A 35 15.99 4.82 -9.17
C SER A 35 14.78 4.66 -10.10
N SER A 36 14.60 3.49 -10.72
CA SER A 36 13.49 3.24 -11.65
C SER A 36 12.33 2.57 -10.95
N ILE A 37 11.21 3.30 -10.81
CA ILE A 37 9.97 2.73 -10.27
C ILE A 37 9.50 1.51 -11.05
N THR A 38 9.58 1.56 -12.38
CA THR A 38 9.20 0.42 -13.23
C THR A 38 9.98 -0.83 -12.87
N GLN A 39 11.29 -0.74 -12.65
CA GLN A 39 12.09 -1.89 -12.25
C GLN A 39 11.74 -2.35 -10.83
N MET A 40 11.57 -1.42 -9.90
CA MET A 40 11.22 -1.74 -8.50
C MET A 40 9.83 -2.39 -8.38
N SER A 41 8.88 -1.99 -9.21
CA SER A 41 7.54 -2.57 -9.24
C SER A 41 7.53 -3.99 -9.78
N MET A 42 8.52 -4.38 -10.59
CA MET A 42 8.64 -5.75 -11.14
C MET A 42 9.28 -6.74 -10.16
N LEU A 43 9.85 -6.27 -9.04
CA LEU A 43 10.42 -7.14 -8.02
C LEU A 43 9.35 -8.05 -7.41
N LYS A 44 9.71 -9.31 -7.18
CA LYS A 44 8.77 -10.34 -6.73
C LYS A 44 8.01 -9.97 -5.44
N PRO A 45 8.62 -9.35 -4.42
CA PRO A 45 7.90 -8.95 -3.22
C PRO A 45 6.85 -7.87 -3.50
N TYR A 46 7.13 -6.90 -4.38
CA TYR A 46 6.18 -5.85 -4.77
C TYR A 46 5.00 -6.41 -5.57
N GLN A 47 5.29 -7.27 -6.56
CA GLN A 47 4.25 -8.00 -7.29
C GLN A 47 3.40 -8.88 -6.37
N SER A 48 3.99 -9.43 -5.31
CA SER A 48 3.26 -10.21 -4.30
C SER A 48 2.37 -9.34 -3.43
N ILE A 49 2.73 -8.07 -3.16
CA ILE A 49 1.86 -7.08 -2.50
C ILE A 49 0.68 -6.76 -3.42
N ILE A 50 0.91 -6.50 -4.71
CA ILE A 50 -0.17 -6.29 -5.69
C ILE A 50 -1.09 -7.51 -5.73
N GLY A 51 -0.53 -8.72 -5.77
CA GLY A 51 -1.27 -9.98 -5.75
C GLY A 51 -2.03 -10.28 -4.46
N MET A 52 -1.86 -9.47 -3.39
CA MET A 52 -2.76 -9.54 -2.24
C MET A 52 -4.15 -8.96 -2.55
N GLY A 53 -4.28 -8.09 -3.57
CA GLY A 53 -5.54 -7.47 -3.98
C GLY A 53 -6.03 -6.40 -3.00
N GLU A 54 -7.34 -6.15 -2.96
CA GLU A 54 -7.96 -5.04 -2.22
C GLU A 54 -7.59 -4.99 -0.74
N LYS A 55 -7.39 -6.15 -0.09
CA LYS A 55 -6.97 -6.20 1.32
C LYS A 55 -5.60 -5.57 1.59
N ALA A 56 -4.77 -5.35 0.57
CA ALA A 56 -3.51 -4.63 0.72
C ALA A 56 -3.69 -3.11 0.68
N ILE A 57 -4.79 -2.57 0.13
CA ILE A 57 -5.04 -1.12 0.10
C ILE A 57 -4.91 -0.50 1.50
N PRO A 58 -5.65 -0.93 2.54
CA PRO A 58 -5.53 -0.33 3.87
C PRO A 58 -4.14 -0.55 4.50
N LEU A 59 -3.45 -1.65 4.19
CA LEU A 59 -2.11 -1.93 4.71
C LEU A 59 -1.06 -1.02 4.07
N ILE A 60 -1.16 -0.78 2.76
CA ILE A 60 -0.29 0.14 2.01
C ILE A 60 -0.52 1.58 2.49
N LEU A 61 -1.76 2.00 2.66
CA LEU A 61 -2.08 3.35 3.15
C LEU A 61 -1.56 3.56 4.58
N ALA A 62 -1.70 2.57 5.47
CA ALA A 62 -1.13 2.63 6.80
C ALA A 62 0.40 2.72 6.78
N GLN A 63 1.05 1.97 5.89
CA GLN A 63 2.49 2.02 5.68
C GLN A 63 2.94 3.40 5.17
N LEU A 64 2.28 3.91 4.13
CA LEU A 64 2.52 5.23 3.55
C LEU A 64 2.36 6.33 4.60
N ARG A 65 1.32 6.26 5.44
CA ARG A 65 1.11 7.19 6.55
C ARG A 65 2.22 7.11 7.59
N SER A 66 2.73 5.91 7.89
CA SER A 66 3.80 5.71 8.88
C SER A 66 5.15 6.29 8.43
N GLU A 67 5.38 6.38 7.12
CA GLU A 67 6.60 6.96 6.52
C GLU A 67 6.59 8.49 6.53
N GLY A 68 5.40 9.10 6.62
CA GLY A 68 5.22 10.53 6.82
C GLY A 68 5.75 11.36 5.66
N ASP A 69 6.85 12.08 5.92
CA ASP A 69 7.38 13.15 5.08
C ASP A 69 8.32 12.67 3.96
N ASP A 70 8.71 11.39 4.01
CA ASP A 70 9.57 10.70 3.03
C ASP A 70 8.94 9.34 2.63
N PRO A 71 7.76 9.35 1.99
CA PRO A 71 7.06 8.13 1.61
C PRO A 71 7.80 7.34 0.53
N ASP A 72 7.83 6.02 0.69
CA ASP A 72 8.28 5.10 -0.36
C ASP A 72 7.25 5.05 -1.51
N GLN A 73 7.67 4.51 -2.65
CA GLN A 73 6.86 4.51 -3.88
C GLN A 73 5.77 3.43 -3.90
N TRP A 74 4.71 3.66 -3.10
CA TRP A 74 3.55 2.78 -3.00
C TRP A 74 2.45 3.05 -4.04
N PHE A 75 2.50 4.21 -4.70
CA PHE A 75 1.45 4.69 -5.61
C PHE A 75 1.17 3.74 -6.79
N TRP A 76 2.18 3.03 -7.28
CA TRP A 76 2.00 2.03 -8.34
C TRP A 76 1.15 0.85 -7.84
N ALA A 77 1.44 0.34 -6.64
CA ALA A 77 0.65 -0.74 -6.06
C ALA A 77 -0.79 -0.30 -5.80
N LEU A 78 -1.00 0.90 -5.25
CA LEU A 78 -2.34 1.46 -5.02
C LEU A 78 -3.12 1.57 -6.34
N ALA A 79 -2.51 2.16 -7.38
CA ALA A 79 -3.17 2.28 -8.68
C ALA A 79 -3.46 0.92 -9.32
N ALA A 80 -2.52 -0.03 -9.23
CA ALA A 80 -2.69 -1.36 -9.78
C ALA A 80 -3.77 -2.18 -9.05
N ILE A 81 -3.98 -1.96 -7.75
CA ILE A 81 -5.00 -2.69 -7.00
C ILE A 81 -6.36 -1.99 -7.13
N ALA A 82 -6.41 -0.69 -6.92
CA ALA A 82 -7.65 0.10 -6.93
C ALA A 82 -8.18 0.36 -8.36
N GLN A 83 -7.38 0.11 -9.40
CA GLN A 83 -7.72 0.35 -10.81
C GLN A 83 -8.10 1.82 -11.10
N VAL A 84 -7.65 2.74 -10.26
CA VAL A 84 -7.81 4.18 -10.39
C VAL A 84 -6.48 4.88 -10.13
N ASN A 85 -6.35 6.11 -10.59
CA ASN A 85 -5.24 6.97 -10.19
C ASN A 85 -5.77 8.38 -9.90
N PRO A 86 -5.98 8.73 -8.61
CA PRO A 86 -6.52 10.03 -8.24
C PRO A 86 -5.48 11.16 -8.35
N VAL A 87 -4.20 10.82 -8.44
CA VAL A 87 -3.08 11.78 -8.53
C VAL A 87 -3.14 12.54 -9.85
N LYS A 88 -3.14 13.87 -9.75
CA LYS A 88 -3.16 14.75 -10.92
C LYS A 88 -1.76 14.88 -11.53
N PRO A 89 -1.65 15.19 -12.84
CA PRO A 89 -0.36 15.37 -13.49
C PRO A 89 0.57 16.39 -12.78
N GLU A 90 0.00 17.43 -12.20
CA GLU A 90 0.74 18.51 -11.53
C GLU A 90 1.35 18.09 -10.19
N GLU A 91 0.84 17.00 -9.60
CA GLU A 91 1.30 16.45 -8.32
C GLU A 91 2.38 15.37 -8.52
N GLN A 92 2.60 14.91 -9.76
CA GLN A 92 3.56 13.87 -10.06
C GLN A 92 4.99 14.30 -9.69
N GLY A 93 5.64 13.50 -8.85
CA GLY A 93 6.97 13.78 -8.34
C GLY A 93 6.99 14.50 -6.99
N ASP A 94 5.88 15.09 -6.55
CA ASP A 94 5.69 15.55 -5.17
C ASP A 94 5.04 14.42 -4.37
N PHE A 95 5.86 13.57 -3.73
CA PHE A 95 5.32 12.39 -3.08
C PHE A 95 4.42 12.71 -1.89
N ARG A 96 4.57 13.90 -1.28
CA ARG A 96 3.68 14.34 -0.18
C ARG A 96 2.31 14.70 -0.72
N ALA A 97 2.26 15.45 -1.82
CA ALA A 97 1.00 15.77 -2.49
C ALA A 97 0.31 14.50 -3.03
N MET A 98 1.08 13.59 -3.60
CA MET A 98 0.58 12.29 -4.05
C MET A 98 0.02 11.46 -2.89
N ALA A 99 0.73 11.36 -1.77
CA ALA A 99 0.28 10.63 -0.59
C ALA A 99 -1.02 11.21 -0.03
N ARG A 100 -1.11 12.55 0.06
CA ARG A 100 -2.34 13.22 0.48
C ARG A 100 -3.52 12.89 -0.42
N THR A 101 -3.33 12.93 -1.74
CA THR A 101 -4.38 12.61 -2.71
C THR A 101 -4.88 11.17 -2.56
N TRP A 102 -3.98 10.23 -2.27
CA TRP A 102 -4.37 8.85 -1.96
C TRP A 102 -5.08 8.70 -0.62
N PHE A 103 -4.77 9.51 0.39
CA PHE A 103 -5.51 9.52 1.65
C PHE A 103 -6.91 10.10 1.48
N ASP A 104 -7.05 11.20 0.74
CA ASP A 104 -8.35 11.82 0.46
C ASP A 104 -9.26 10.82 -0.30
N TRP A 105 -8.72 10.15 -1.33
CA TRP A 105 -9.43 9.07 -2.04
C TRP A 105 -9.82 7.90 -1.11
N ALA A 106 -8.91 7.49 -0.22
CA ALA A 106 -9.18 6.40 0.71
C ALA A 106 -10.30 6.73 1.71
N GLU A 107 -10.42 8.00 2.11
CA GLU A 107 -11.51 8.47 2.96
C GLU A 107 -12.86 8.43 2.22
N GLU A 108 -12.88 8.85 0.96
CA GLU A 108 -14.08 8.81 0.11
C GLU A 108 -14.59 7.38 -0.16
N GLU A 109 -13.67 6.42 -0.37
CA GLU A 109 -14.00 5.01 -0.64
C GLU A 109 -14.26 4.18 0.63
N GLY A 110 -14.16 4.78 1.83
CA GLY A 110 -14.40 4.09 3.09
C GLY A 110 -13.26 3.15 3.52
N TYR A 111 -12.05 3.34 3.00
CA TYR A 111 -10.82 2.73 3.52
C TYR A 111 -10.26 3.49 4.74
N ALA A 112 -10.87 4.61 5.14
CA ALA A 112 -10.51 5.37 6.33
C ALA A 112 -10.51 4.52 7.60
N TRP A 113 -9.54 4.81 8.46
CA TRP A 113 -9.14 4.11 9.69
C TRP A 113 -9.71 4.74 10.96
#